data_AF-A0A9D3SVU7-F1
#
_entry.id   AF-A0A9D3SVU7-F1
#
_cell.length_a   1.000
_cell.length_b   1.000
_cell.length_c   1.000
_cell.angle_alpha   90.00
_cell.angle_beta   90.00
_cell.angle_gamma   90.00
#
_symmetry.space_group_name_H-M   'P 1'
#
loop_
_entity.id
_entity.type
_entity.pdbx_description
1 polymer ?
#
loop_
_entity_poly.entity_id
_entity_poly.type
_entity_poly.pdbx_seq_one_letter_code
_entity_poly.pdbx_strand_id
1 'polypeptide(L)'
;MLEKNLYKLQMENGFRPLPVRNIRTITCQMLTALDKLRKLSIIPDGADLKLENIMTVNQQRFPFRVKLIDFGSSSIFSDVRFVKEPYIQSRFYRAPEILLGLPFCEKLDMWSLGCVMAELYLGWPLYPGVNELEVRYICETQGLPHSHLLNMATKTNLFFQLAKDQHCALAWELRPSVQGPNGEINERRKYIFSSLDQLCNINITKDNKTFCSQDEAAEITDRQHMVELIKRMLAFISHQRINPAASLRHSFITLTHLDSPDTQSYYDPSLQELQKALIQTPSTGHRMKKSDLKAEVVIHYGIHKLLYR
;
A
#
# COMPACT_ATOMS: atom_id res chain seq x y z
N MET A 1 15.37 13.99 -14.28
CA MET A 1 14.27 13.60 -15.19
C MET A 1 13.58 12.38 -14.57
N LEU A 2 12.30 12.11 -14.85
CA LEU A 2 11.64 10.87 -14.40
C LEU A 2 11.83 9.79 -15.48
N GLU A 3 11.98 8.52 -15.09
CA GLU A 3 12.24 7.40 -16.01
C GLU A 3 10.98 6.57 -16.28
N LYS A 4 10.71 5.56 -15.45
CA LYS A 4 9.61 4.60 -15.62
C LYS A 4 8.78 4.49 -14.35
N ASN A 5 7.55 4.04 -14.48
CA ASN A 5 6.71 3.75 -13.33
C ASN A 5 7.04 2.37 -12.73
N LEU A 6 6.58 2.12 -11.50
CA LEU A 6 6.87 0.87 -10.80
C LEU A 6 6.27 -0.36 -11.51
N TYR A 7 5.18 -0.20 -12.26
CA TYR A 7 4.60 -1.29 -13.05
C TYR A 7 5.57 -1.75 -14.15
N LYS A 8 6.11 -0.80 -14.92
CA LYS A 8 7.15 -1.08 -15.93
C LYS A 8 8.42 -1.67 -15.29
N LEU A 9 8.80 -1.17 -14.10
CA LEU A 9 9.94 -1.73 -13.35
C LEU A 9 9.70 -3.21 -12.98
N GLN A 10 8.50 -3.56 -12.48
CA GLN A 10 8.15 -4.95 -12.18
C GLN A 10 8.11 -5.81 -13.45
N MET A 11 7.53 -5.30 -14.54
CA MET A 11 7.49 -5.98 -15.83
C MET A 11 8.90 -6.32 -16.35
N GLU A 12 9.83 -5.36 -16.29
CA GLU A 12 11.24 -5.59 -16.67
C GLU A 12 11.96 -6.53 -15.70
N ASN A 13 11.56 -6.59 -14.43
CA ASN A 13 12.03 -7.58 -13.47
C ASN A 13 11.37 -8.97 -13.63
N GLY A 14 10.52 -9.15 -14.65
CA GLY A 14 9.79 -10.38 -14.91
C GLY A 14 8.73 -10.70 -13.86
N PHE A 15 8.15 -9.67 -13.23
CA PHE A 15 7.18 -9.81 -12.14
C PHE A 15 7.71 -10.63 -10.95
N ARG A 16 9.03 -10.60 -10.71
CA ARG A 16 9.64 -11.24 -9.55
C ARG A 16 9.45 -10.38 -8.31
N PRO A 17 9.29 -10.99 -7.12
CA PRO A 17 9.31 -10.28 -5.85
C PRO A 17 10.47 -9.29 -5.74
N LEU A 18 10.18 -8.05 -5.32
CA LEU A 18 11.25 -7.12 -4.94
C LEU A 18 11.76 -7.45 -3.54
N PRO A 19 13.08 -7.30 -3.28
CA PRO A 19 13.62 -7.41 -1.94
C PRO A 19 12.95 -6.43 -0.95
N VAL A 20 12.74 -6.90 0.28
CA VAL A 20 12.05 -6.16 1.35
C VAL A 20 12.67 -4.78 1.61
N ARG A 21 14.01 -4.68 1.59
CA ARG A 21 14.73 -3.39 1.70
C ARG A 21 14.38 -2.37 0.60
N ASN A 22 14.16 -2.84 -0.64
CA ASN A 22 13.79 -1.94 -1.74
C ASN A 22 12.34 -1.45 -1.58
N ILE A 23 11.45 -2.32 -1.10
CA ILE A 23 10.06 -1.97 -0.78
C ILE A 23 10.03 -0.94 0.35
N ARG A 24 10.86 -1.09 1.40
CA ARG A 24 11.03 -0.08 2.46
C ARG A 24 11.41 1.28 1.89
N THR A 25 12.44 1.32 1.02
CA THR A 25 12.93 2.55 0.40
C THR A 25 11.84 3.28 -0.36
N ILE A 26 11.04 2.57 -1.17
CA ILE A 26 9.88 3.14 -1.87
C ILE A 26 8.83 3.62 -0.87
N THR A 27 8.46 2.76 0.08
CA THR A 27 7.39 3.02 1.06
C THR A 27 7.68 4.26 1.90
N CYS A 28 8.92 4.44 2.37
CA CYS A 28 9.32 5.60 3.16
C CYS A 28 9.12 6.92 2.40
N GLN A 29 9.49 6.96 1.11
CA GLN A 29 9.29 8.13 0.24
C GLN A 29 7.79 8.40 0.02
N MET A 30 6.99 7.36 -0.19
CA MET A 30 5.54 7.48 -0.36
C MET A 30 4.85 7.99 0.91
N LEU A 31 5.19 7.43 2.07
CA LEU A 31 4.68 7.89 3.36
C LEU A 31 5.06 9.35 3.64
N THR A 32 6.28 9.75 3.29
CA THR A 32 6.74 11.13 3.41
C THR A 32 5.92 12.07 2.52
N ALA A 33 5.59 11.65 1.29
CA ALA A 33 4.73 12.41 0.40
C ALA A 33 3.30 12.53 0.95
N LEU A 34 2.70 11.42 1.40
CA LEU A 34 1.34 11.40 1.96
C LEU A 34 1.24 12.22 3.25
N ASP A 35 2.23 12.17 4.14
CA ASP A 35 2.24 13.00 5.36
C ASP A 35 2.32 14.50 5.03
N LYS A 36 3.06 14.88 3.99
CA LYS A 36 3.12 16.28 3.52
C LYS A 36 1.81 16.74 2.90
N LEU A 37 1.19 15.91 2.05
CA LEU A 37 -0.12 16.22 1.45
C LEU A 37 -1.17 16.44 2.53
N ARG A 38 -1.22 15.53 3.52
CA ARG A 38 -2.10 15.64 4.69
C ARG A 38 -1.88 16.94 5.47
N LYS A 39 -0.63 17.33 5.73
CA LYS A 39 -0.29 18.58 6.43
C LYS A 39 -0.70 19.85 5.67
N LEU A 40 -0.79 19.77 4.34
CA LEU A 40 -1.27 20.86 3.48
C LEU A 40 -2.79 20.85 3.32
N SER A 41 -3.52 19.97 4.03
CA SER A 41 -4.97 19.73 3.83
C SER A 41 -5.34 19.42 2.37
N ILE A 42 -4.36 18.96 1.59
CA ILE A 42 -4.60 18.35 0.29
C ILE A 42 -4.89 16.90 0.62
N ILE A 43 -6.18 16.58 0.80
CA ILE A 43 -6.54 15.19 0.86
C ILE A 43 -6.27 14.64 -0.54
N PRO A 44 -5.45 13.59 -0.68
CA PRO A 44 -5.39 12.86 -1.93
C PRO A 44 -6.68 12.03 -2.04
N ASP A 45 -7.84 12.70 -2.03
CA ASP A 45 -9.19 12.16 -2.13
C ASP A 45 -9.34 11.55 -3.53
N GLY A 46 -8.78 10.35 -3.70
CA GLY A 46 -8.57 9.75 -5.00
C GLY A 46 -7.20 10.00 -5.62
N ALA A 47 -6.12 10.16 -4.84
CA ALA A 47 -4.82 9.80 -5.42
C ALA A 47 -4.96 8.36 -5.90
N ASP A 48 -4.81 8.20 -7.21
CA ASP A 48 -4.88 6.91 -7.84
C ASP A 48 -3.56 6.20 -7.54
N LEU A 49 -3.34 5.87 -6.26
CA LEU A 49 -2.13 5.25 -5.76
C LEU A 49 -2.09 3.82 -6.27
N LYS A 50 -1.31 3.67 -7.32
CA LYS A 50 -1.01 2.43 -8.02
C LYS A 50 0.40 2.48 -8.54
N LEU A 51 0.90 1.33 -9.00
CA LEU A 51 2.26 1.22 -9.50
C LEU A 51 2.56 2.19 -10.66
N GLU A 52 1.56 2.49 -11.47
CA GLU A 52 1.68 3.37 -12.65
C GLU A 52 1.90 4.84 -12.28
N ASN A 53 1.46 5.25 -11.09
CA ASN A 53 1.53 6.63 -10.60
C ASN A 53 2.71 6.87 -9.65
N ILE A 54 3.58 5.88 -9.49
CA ILE A 54 4.84 6.01 -8.75
C ILE A 54 5.98 5.88 -9.74
N MET A 55 6.66 6.99 -10.04
CA MET A 55 7.73 7.05 -11.03
C MET A 55 9.11 7.02 -10.40
N THR A 56 10.02 6.27 -11.00
CA THR A 56 11.44 6.27 -10.66
C THR A 56 12.11 7.54 -11.20
N VAL A 57 13.05 8.10 -10.44
CA VAL A 57 13.77 9.31 -10.88
C VAL A 57 14.97 8.94 -11.74
N ASN A 58 15.91 8.16 -11.23
CA ASN A 58 17.05 7.65 -12.01
C ASN A 58 17.56 6.36 -11.39
N GLN A 59 17.23 5.21 -11.97
CA GLN A 59 17.54 3.92 -11.35
C GLN A 59 19.05 3.62 -11.29
N GLN A 60 19.83 4.12 -12.25
CA GLN A 60 21.28 3.87 -12.26
C GLN A 60 22.00 4.67 -11.17
N ARG A 61 21.61 5.93 -10.94
CA ARG A 61 22.27 6.86 -10.03
C ARG A 61 21.63 6.88 -8.64
N PHE A 62 20.33 6.69 -8.58
CA PHE A 62 19.52 6.71 -7.35
C PHE A 62 18.53 5.54 -7.35
N PRO A 63 19.00 4.30 -7.14
CA PRO A 63 18.15 3.11 -7.11
C PRO A 63 16.94 3.32 -6.20
N PHE A 64 15.76 2.96 -6.70
CA PHE A 64 14.49 3.05 -5.97
C PHE A 64 14.11 4.45 -5.42
N ARG A 65 14.76 5.52 -5.90
CA ARG A 65 14.25 6.88 -5.68
C ARG A 65 13.00 7.09 -6.52
N VAL A 66 11.89 7.42 -5.87
CA VAL A 66 10.58 7.54 -6.50
C VAL A 66 9.94 8.91 -6.27
N LYS A 67 8.99 9.25 -7.13
CA LYS A 67 8.07 10.38 -6.96
C LYS A 67 6.66 9.93 -7.28
N LEU A 68 5.73 10.36 -6.43
CA LEU A 68 4.30 10.29 -6.72
C LEU A 68 3.98 11.30 -7.84
N ILE A 69 3.29 10.82 -8.86
CA ILE A 69 2.75 11.64 -9.95
C ILE A 69 1.22 11.53 -9.97
N ASP A 70 0.61 12.33 -10.84
CA ASP A 70 -0.82 12.34 -11.12
C ASP A 70 -1.73 12.66 -9.91
N PHE A 71 -1.94 13.96 -9.72
CA PHE A 71 -2.88 14.52 -8.75
C PHE A 71 -4.20 14.94 -9.43
N GLY A 72 -4.49 14.44 -10.63
CA GLY A 72 -5.66 14.86 -11.42
C GLY A 72 -7.00 14.59 -10.72
N SER A 73 -6.99 13.65 -9.79
CA SER A 73 -8.14 13.28 -8.96
C SER A 73 -8.05 13.83 -7.53
N SER A 74 -6.94 14.47 -7.13
CA SER A 74 -6.78 15.02 -5.78
C SER A 74 -7.63 16.26 -5.58
N SER A 75 -8.11 16.47 -4.35
CA SER A 75 -9.00 17.59 -4.04
C SER A 75 -8.72 18.18 -2.64
N ILE A 76 -8.88 19.50 -2.46
CA ILE A 76 -8.54 20.18 -1.19
C ILE A 76 -9.72 20.14 -0.24
N PHE A 77 -9.60 19.47 0.91
CA PHE A 77 -10.67 19.37 1.90
C PHE A 77 -10.15 19.14 3.33
N SER A 78 -10.97 19.43 4.34
CA SER A 78 -10.59 19.37 5.76
C SER A 78 -11.23 18.25 6.58
N ASP A 79 -12.30 17.59 6.11
CA ASP A 79 -13.21 16.81 6.97
C ASP A 79 -13.68 15.47 6.37
N VAL A 80 -14.26 14.59 7.22
CA VAL A 80 -14.86 13.28 6.87
C VAL A 80 -15.97 13.43 5.84
N ARG A 81 -16.02 12.50 4.88
CA ARG A 81 -16.84 12.64 3.68
C ARG A 81 -17.89 11.56 3.57
N PHE A 82 -19.06 12.00 3.10
CA PHE A 82 -20.04 11.15 2.46
C PHE A 82 -20.30 11.73 1.06
N VAL A 83 -19.86 11.00 0.03
CA VAL A 83 -20.22 11.30 -1.36
C VAL A 83 -21.14 10.18 -1.81
N LYS A 84 -22.24 10.53 -2.46
CA LYS A 84 -23.12 9.53 -3.08
C LYS A 84 -22.43 9.02 -4.36
N GLU A 85 -21.95 7.78 -4.31
CA GLU A 85 -21.30 7.06 -5.43
C GLU A 85 -20.00 7.66 -6.01
N PRO A 86 -18.96 7.88 -5.18
CA PRO A 86 -17.66 8.28 -5.69
C PRO A 86 -17.02 7.16 -6.51
N TYR A 87 -16.72 7.40 -7.79
CA TYR A 87 -15.80 6.57 -8.57
C TYR A 87 -14.36 6.98 -8.25
N ILE A 88 -13.89 6.58 -7.05
CA ILE A 88 -12.58 6.93 -6.50
C ILE A 88 -11.70 5.67 -6.42
N GLN A 89 -10.39 5.85 -6.62
CA GLN A 89 -9.33 4.82 -6.67
C GLN A 89 -9.45 3.82 -7.83
N SER A 90 -8.30 3.40 -8.35
CA SER A 90 -8.21 2.21 -9.22
C SER A 90 -8.64 0.95 -8.46
N ARG A 91 -9.30 0.06 -9.20
CA ARG A 91 -10.01 -1.11 -8.69
C ARG A 91 -9.20 -1.96 -7.70
N PHE A 92 -7.97 -2.33 -8.06
CA PHE A 92 -7.14 -3.24 -7.25
C PHE A 92 -6.58 -2.62 -5.96
N TYR A 93 -6.69 -1.30 -5.83
CA TYR A 93 -6.15 -0.52 -4.71
C TYR A 93 -7.26 0.21 -3.95
N ARG A 94 -8.53 -0.12 -4.24
CA ARG A 94 -9.70 0.56 -3.69
C ARG A 94 -9.98 0.09 -2.27
N ALA A 95 -10.20 1.03 -1.37
CA ALA A 95 -10.46 0.76 0.03
C ALA A 95 -11.87 0.17 0.28
N PRO A 96 -12.05 -0.67 1.31
CA PRO A 96 -13.33 -1.32 1.59
C PRO A 96 -14.46 -0.33 1.90
N GLU A 97 -14.16 0.80 2.52
CA GLU A 97 -15.15 1.86 2.77
C GLU A 97 -15.74 2.43 1.47
N ILE A 98 -14.94 2.54 0.40
CA ILE A 98 -15.41 3.00 -0.92
C ILE A 98 -16.27 1.91 -1.60
N LEU A 99 -15.82 0.65 -1.50
CA LEU A 99 -16.54 -0.51 -2.03
C LEU A 99 -17.92 -0.67 -1.37
N LEU A 100 -18.00 -0.51 -0.05
CA LEU A 100 -19.21 -0.69 0.73
C LEU A 100 -20.08 0.56 0.85
N GLY A 101 -19.61 1.72 0.40
CA GLY A 101 -20.33 2.99 0.54
C GLY A 101 -20.42 3.47 1.98
N LEU A 102 -19.33 3.29 2.74
CA LEU A 102 -19.16 3.83 4.08
C LEU A 102 -18.53 5.23 4.03
N PRO A 103 -18.66 6.03 5.10
CA PRO A 103 -17.88 7.26 5.26
C PRO A 103 -16.38 6.99 5.19
N PHE A 104 -15.64 7.89 4.53
CA PHE A 104 -14.21 7.76 4.32
C PHE A 104 -13.44 9.00 4.75
N CYS A 105 -12.12 8.86 4.86
CA CYS A 105 -11.17 9.92 5.21
C CYS A 105 -9.85 9.75 4.44
N GLU A 106 -8.87 10.61 4.70
CA GLU A 106 -7.56 10.62 4.03
C GLU A 106 -6.77 9.31 4.16
N LYS A 107 -7.18 8.41 5.06
CA LYS A 107 -6.56 7.09 5.23
C LYS A 107 -6.90 6.10 4.11
N LEU A 108 -7.73 6.47 3.13
CA LEU A 108 -7.96 5.65 1.92
C LEU A 108 -6.65 5.35 1.17
N ASP A 109 -5.73 6.31 1.11
CA ASP A 109 -4.43 6.16 0.46
C ASP A 109 -3.52 5.18 1.18
N MET A 110 -3.68 5.05 2.50
CA MET A 110 -2.92 4.08 3.29
C MET A 110 -3.32 2.65 2.91
N TRP A 111 -4.59 2.41 2.56
CA TRP A 111 -5.02 1.12 2.01
C TRP A 111 -4.36 0.85 0.67
N SER A 112 -4.43 1.80 -0.27
CA SER A 112 -3.81 1.66 -1.59
C SER A 112 -2.31 1.42 -1.51
N LEU A 113 -1.61 2.13 -0.61
CA LEU A 113 -0.18 1.91 -0.38
C LEU A 113 0.11 0.51 0.20
N GLY A 114 -0.74 0.00 1.09
CA GLY A 114 -0.64 -1.38 1.58
C GLY A 114 -0.78 -2.41 0.45
N CYS A 115 -1.73 -2.22 -0.46
CA CYS A 115 -1.88 -3.04 -1.67
C CYS A 115 -0.66 -2.94 -2.60
N VAL A 116 -0.12 -1.73 -2.80
CA VAL A 116 1.12 -1.50 -3.58
C VAL A 116 2.30 -2.23 -2.96
N MET A 117 2.49 -2.15 -1.65
CA MET A 117 3.57 -2.88 -0.95
C MET A 117 3.45 -4.39 -1.16
N ALA A 118 2.25 -4.94 -0.98
CA ALA A 118 2.00 -6.36 -1.21
C ALA A 118 2.24 -6.76 -2.67
N GLU A 119 1.82 -5.93 -3.65
CA GLU A 119 2.03 -6.21 -5.07
C GLU A 119 3.51 -6.16 -5.47
N LEU A 120 4.29 -5.19 -4.96
CA LEU A 120 5.73 -5.15 -5.18
C LEU A 120 6.43 -6.39 -4.63
N TYR A 121 5.92 -6.92 -3.52
CA TYR A 121 6.43 -8.12 -2.87
C TYR A 121 6.00 -9.42 -3.58
N LEU A 122 4.78 -9.50 -4.09
CA LEU A 122 4.25 -10.69 -4.75
C LEU A 122 4.56 -10.74 -6.26
N GLY A 123 4.85 -9.60 -6.87
CA GLY A 123 4.86 -9.43 -8.32
C GLY A 123 3.48 -9.55 -8.98
N TRP A 124 2.41 -9.57 -8.18
CA TRP A 124 1.03 -9.69 -8.63
C TRP A 124 0.10 -8.92 -7.67
N PRO A 125 -0.98 -8.28 -8.15
CA PRO A 125 -1.90 -7.55 -7.27
C PRO A 125 -2.45 -8.46 -6.17
N LEU A 126 -2.53 -7.94 -4.94
CA LEU A 126 -3.07 -8.67 -3.79
C LEU A 126 -4.57 -8.99 -3.98
N TYR A 127 -5.33 -8.00 -4.47
CA TYR A 127 -6.78 -8.11 -4.70
C TYR A 127 -7.14 -7.71 -6.15
N PRO A 128 -6.90 -8.58 -7.15
CA PRO A 128 -7.20 -8.34 -8.57
C PRO A 128 -8.70 -8.56 -8.90
N GLY A 129 -9.59 -8.09 -8.01
CA GLY A 129 -11.04 -8.30 -8.12
C GLY A 129 -11.67 -7.47 -9.23
N VAL A 130 -12.76 -7.99 -9.80
CA VAL A 130 -13.67 -7.26 -10.68
C VAL A 130 -15.08 -7.38 -10.13
N ASN A 131 -15.77 -6.25 -9.95
CA ASN A 131 -17.14 -6.19 -9.43
C ASN A 131 -17.22 -6.79 -8.01
N GLU A 132 -18.11 -7.75 -7.77
CA GLU A 132 -18.30 -8.41 -6.48
C GLU A 132 -17.06 -9.15 -5.97
N LEU A 133 -16.14 -9.53 -6.87
CA LEU A 133 -14.90 -10.20 -6.49
C LEU A 133 -13.95 -9.29 -5.71
N GLU A 134 -14.07 -7.95 -5.84
CA GLU A 134 -13.26 -6.98 -5.07
C GLU A 134 -13.46 -7.19 -3.55
N VAL A 135 -14.72 -7.20 -3.10
CA VAL A 135 -15.06 -7.39 -1.68
C VAL A 135 -14.82 -8.83 -1.25
N ARG A 136 -15.10 -9.81 -2.11
CA ARG A 136 -14.89 -11.23 -1.81
C ARG A 136 -13.44 -11.53 -1.48
N TYR A 137 -12.50 -11.09 -2.32
CA TYR A 137 -11.08 -11.40 -2.11
C TYR A 137 -10.55 -10.79 -0.80
N ILE A 138 -11.01 -9.59 -0.44
CA ILE A 138 -10.68 -8.97 0.85
C ILE A 138 -11.21 -9.82 2.01
N CYS A 139 -12.47 -10.24 1.93
CA CYS A 139 -13.12 -11.00 3.00
C CYS A 139 -12.52 -12.40 3.18
N GLU A 140 -12.15 -13.07 2.10
CA GLU A 140 -11.49 -14.39 2.16
C GLU A 140 -10.11 -14.33 2.81
N THR A 141 -9.40 -13.20 2.67
CA THR A 141 -8.06 -13.01 3.26
C THR A 141 -8.08 -12.38 4.64
N GLN A 142 -9.07 -11.53 4.97
CA GLN A 142 -9.07 -10.75 6.21
C GLN A 142 -10.27 -11.03 7.12
N GLY A 143 -11.19 -11.90 6.71
CA GLY A 143 -12.46 -12.14 7.38
C GLY A 143 -13.54 -11.13 7.00
N LEU A 144 -14.77 -11.41 7.45
CA LEU A 144 -15.92 -10.56 7.19
C LEU A 144 -15.86 -9.26 8.00
N PRO A 145 -16.42 -8.15 7.48
CA PRO A 145 -16.58 -6.94 8.26
C PRO A 145 -17.56 -7.18 9.43
N HIS A 146 -17.35 -6.49 10.55
CA HIS A 146 -18.29 -6.55 11.67
C HIS A 146 -19.72 -6.17 11.23
N SER A 147 -20.73 -6.86 11.76
CA SER A 147 -22.14 -6.66 11.37
C SER A 147 -22.62 -5.21 11.48
N HIS A 148 -22.14 -4.45 12.47
CA HIS A 148 -22.45 -3.03 12.59
C HIS A 148 -22.00 -2.21 11.36
N LEU A 149 -20.83 -2.50 10.80
CA LEU A 149 -20.36 -1.82 9.58
C LEU A 149 -21.22 -2.19 8.37
N LEU A 150 -21.57 -3.47 8.24
CA LEU A 150 -22.45 -3.95 7.18
C LEU A 150 -23.84 -3.32 7.27
N ASN A 151 -24.36 -3.10 8.48
CA ASN A 151 -25.64 -2.41 8.69
C ASN A 151 -25.58 -0.92 8.32
N MET A 152 -24.42 -0.27 8.45
CA MET A 152 -24.22 1.14 8.07
C MET A 152 -23.91 1.34 6.59
N ALA A 153 -23.31 0.34 5.94
CA ALA A 153 -22.83 0.41 4.57
C ALA A 153 -24.00 0.48 3.56
N THR A 154 -23.97 1.46 2.66
CA THR A 154 -25.05 1.65 1.68
C THR A 154 -25.06 0.62 0.56
N LYS A 155 -23.94 -0.10 0.35
CA LYS A 155 -23.77 -1.09 -0.72
C LYS A 155 -23.70 -2.53 -0.21
N THR A 156 -24.00 -2.78 1.07
CA THR A 156 -23.95 -4.13 1.67
C THR A 156 -24.70 -5.17 0.87
N ASN A 157 -25.92 -4.83 0.42
CA ASN A 157 -26.79 -5.77 -0.31
C ASN A 157 -26.24 -6.20 -1.67
N LEU A 158 -25.21 -5.53 -2.21
CA LEU A 158 -24.55 -5.96 -3.45
C LEU A 158 -23.64 -7.17 -3.23
N PHE A 159 -23.07 -7.31 -2.03
CA PHE A 159 -22.01 -8.28 -1.75
C PHE A 159 -22.40 -9.29 -0.67
N PHE A 160 -23.31 -8.92 0.23
CA PHE A 160 -23.72 -9.71 1.38
C PHE A 160 -25.22 -9.99 1.36
N GLN A 161 -25.60 -11.04 2.07
CA GLN A 161 -26.96 -11.42 2.38
C GLN A 161 -27.06 -11.85 3.85
N LEU A 162 -28.25 -11.72 4.44
CA LEU A 162 -28.52 -12.31 5.74
C LEU A 162 -28.92 -13.78 5.55
N ALA A 163 -28.25 -14.67 6.27
CA ALA A 163 -28.58 -16.08 6.34
C ALA A 163 -28.75 -16.50 7.80
N LYS A 164 -29.46 -17.61 8.02
CA LYS A 164 -29.54 -18.22 9.35
C LYS A 164 -28.28 -19.06 9.56
N ASP A 165 -27.55 -18.78 10.62
CA ASP A 165 -26.42 -19.59 11.02
C ASP A 165 -26.89 -20.94 11.63
N GLN A 166 -25.93 -21.75 12.05
CA GLN A 166 -26.17 -23.07 12.68
C GLN A 166 -27.03 -22.98 13.96
N HIS A 167 -27.13 -21.80 14.59
CA HIS A 167 -27.91 -21.54 15.79
C HIS A 167 -29.23 -20.82 15.50
N CYS A 168 -29.66 -20.78 14.24
CA CYS A 168 -30.84 -20.04 13.78
C CYS A 168 -30.78 -18.52 14.00
N ALA A 169 -29.60 -17.94 14.28
CA ALA A 169 -29.40 -16.50 14.38
C ALA A 169 -29.14 -15.92 12.98
N LEU A 170 -29.62 -14.70 12.74
CA LEU A 170 -29.34 -13.99 11.48
C LEU A 170 -27.90 -13.48 11.49
N ALA A 171 -27.10 -13.96 10.54
CA ALA A 171 -25.72 -13.55 10.32
C ALA A 171 -25.53 -13.04 8.89
N TRP A 172 -24.62 -12.08 8.72
CA TRP A 172 -24.20 -11.64 7.40
C TRP A 172 -23.25 -12.65 6.78
N GLU A 173 -23.53 -13.02 5.54
CA GLU A 173 -22.68 -13.90 4.73
C GLU A 173 -22.40 -13.26 3.38
N LEU A 174 -21.27 -13.60 2.77
CA LEU A 174 -21.03 -13.24 1.37
C LEU A 174 -22.10 -13.91 0.50
N ARG A 175 -22.66 -13.16 -0.44
CA ARG A 175 -23.50 -13.75 -1.49
C ARG A 175 -22.72 -14.85 -2.21
N PRO A 176 -23.36 -15.90 -2.71
CA PRO A 176 -22.70 -16.86 -3.59
C PRO A 176 -22.10 -16.14 -4.81
N SER A 177 -20.94 -16.57 -5.28
CA SER A 177 -20.40 -16.04 -6.54
C SER A 177 -21.35 -16.42 -7.67
N VAL A 178 -21.67 -15.47 -8.55
CA VAL A 178 -22.38 -15.81 -9.79
C VAL A 178 -21.39 -16.62 -10.63
N GLN A 179 -21.55 -17.93 -10.63
CA GLN A 179 -20.78 -18.81 -11.51
C GLN A 179 -21.12 -18.41 -12.94
N GLY A 180 -20.11 -18.32 -13.80
CA GLY A 180 -20.35 -18.16 -15.24
C GLY A 180 -21.21 -19.32 -15.77
N PRO A 181 -21.73 -19.23 -17.01
CA PRO A 181 -22.52 -20.30 -17.63
C PRO A 181 -21.83 -21.69 -17.63
N ASN A 182 -20.52 -21.74 -17.39
CA ASN A 182 -19.70 -22.96 -17.32
C ASN A 182 -19.28 -23.36 -15.90
N GLY A 183 -19.79 -22.72 -14.84
CA GLY A 183 -19.41 -23.06 -13.45
C GLY A 183 -18.08 -22.46 -12.97
N GLU A 184 -17.30 -21.82 -13.83
CA GLU A 184 -16.00 -21.23 -13.46
C GLU A 184 -16.19 -19.97 -12.62
N ILE A 185 -15.65 -20.00 -11.40
CA ILE A 185 -15.38 -18.79 -10.63
C ILE A 185 -14.17 -18.13 -11.28
N ASN A 186 -14.32 -16.86 -11.68
CA ASN A 186 -13.30 -16.11 -12.40
C ASN A 186 -12.16 -15.71 -11.43
N GLU A 187 -11.39 -16.69 -10.96
CA GLU A 187 -10.27 -16.50 -10.04
C GLU A 187 -9.11 -15.79 -10.75
N ARG A 188 -8.74 -14.62 -10.24
CA ARG A 188 -7.69 -13.76 -10.81
C ARG A 188 -6.47 -13.65 -9.91
N ARG A 189 -6.53 -14.17 -8.69
CA ARG A 189 -5.40 -14.18 -7.76
C ARG A 189 -4.44 -15.28 -8.15
N LYS A 190 -3.17 -14.90 -8.28
CA LYS A 190 -2.06 -15.85 -8.31
C LYS A 190 -1.81 -16.48 -6.93
N TYR A 191 -2.10 -15.73 -5.86
CA TYR A 191 -1.91 -16.14 -4.48
C TYR A 191 -3.23 -16.01 -3.71
N ILE A 192 -3.73 -17.13 -3.18
CA ILE A 192 -4.95 -17.15 -2.37
C ILE A 192 -4.52 -17.29 -0.91
N PHE A 193 -4.79 -16.25 -0.13
CA PHE A 193 -4.47 -16.19 1.29
C PHE A 193 -5.74 -16.24 2.13
N SER A 194 -5.69 -16.98 3.24
CA SER A 194 -6.68 -16.95 4.32
C SER A 194 -6.30 -15.96 5.43
N SER A 195 -5.05 -15.48 5.43
CA SER A 195 -4.56 -14.40 6.29
C SER A 195 -3.41 -13.67 5.63
N LEU A 196 -3.31 -12.34 5.86
CA LEU A 196 -2.13 -11.56 5.49
C LEU A 196 -0.83 -12.06 6.13
N ASP A 197 -0.90 -12.79 7.25
CA ASP A 197 0.28 -13.39 7.89
C ASP A 197 1.01 -14.37 6.96
N GLN A 198 0.31 -14.96 5.99
CA GLN A 198 0.92 -15.85 5.00
C GLN A 198 1.89 -15.14 4.05
N LEU A 199 1.87 -13.81 3.97
CA LEU A 199 2.89 -13.02 3.28
C LEU A 199 4.30 -13.27 3.86
N CYS A 200 4.41 -13.63 5.14
CA CYS A 200 5.69 -13.97 5.78
C CYS A 200 6.32 -15.25 5.21
N ASN A 201 5.53 -16.12 4.56
CA ASN A 201 5.93 -17.46 4.14
C ASN A 201 6.21 -17.55 2.63
N ILE A 202 6.12 -16.44 1.90
CA ILE A 202 6.46 -16.40 0.49
C ILE A 202 7.99 -16.57 0.37
N ASN A 203 8.41 -17.78 -0.01
CA ASN A 203 9.81 -18.16 -0.14
C ASN A 203 10.46 -17.49 -1.35
N ILE A 204 10.90 -16.25 -1.19
CA ILE A 204 11.73 -15.55 -2.18
C ILE A 204 13.13 -16.16 -2.26
N THR A 205 13.62 -16.75 -1.17
CA THR A 205 15.03 -17.17 -1.00
C THR A 205 15.41 -18.46 -1.71
N LYS A 206 14.45 -19.32 -2.10
CA LYS A 206 14.77 -20.60 -2.77
C LYS A 206 15.13 -20.45 -4.24
N ASP A 207 14.52 -19.50 -4.95
CA ASP A 207 14.77 -19.28 -6.39
C ASP A 207 15.87 -18.26 -6.65
N ASN A 208 16.22 -17.46 -5.65
CA ASN A 208 17.15 -16.35 -5.73
C ASN A 208 18.26 -16.58 -4.70
N LYS A 209 19.43 -17.07 -5.14
CA LYS A 209 20.70 -17.19 -4.38
C LYS A 209 21.27 -15.82 -3.94
N THR A 210 20.42 -14.90 -3.48
CA THR A 210 20.72 -13.47 -3.33
C THR A 210 21.26 -13.13 -1.95
N PHE A 211 21.10 -14.01 -0.96
CA PHE A 211 21.56 -13.79 0.40
C PHE A 211 22.53 -14.88 0.85
N CYS A 212 23.58 -14.48 1.57
CA CYS A 212 24.39 -15.39 2.37
C CYS A 212 23.50 -15.98 3.48
N SER A 213 23.76 -17.21 3.93
CA SER A 213 22.97 -17.88 4.98
C SER A 213 22.85 -17.07 6.28
N GLN A 214 23.78 -16.15 6.54
CA GLN A 214 23.77 -15.25 7.69
C GLN A 214 22.72 -14.12 7.58
N ASP A 215 22.42 -13.64 6.38
CA ASP A 215 21.47 -12.53 6.16
C ASP A 215 20.02 -13.01 6.06
N GLU A 216 19.79 -14.32 5.92
CA GLU A 216 18.45 -14.89 5.76
C GLU A 216 17.58 -14.65 7.00
N ALA A 217 18.13 -14.82 8.21
CA ALA A 217 17.41 -14.57 9.46
C ALA A 217 17.03 -13.09 9.62
N ALA A 218 17.94 -12.18 9.24
CA ALA A 218 17.69 -10.74 9.26
C ALA A 218 16.58 -10.37 8.27
N GLU A 219 16.63 -10.90 7.04
CA GLU A 219 15.60 -10.66 6.02
C GLU A 219 14.23 -11.22 6.43
N ILE A 220 14.17 -12.41 7.06
CA ILE A 220 12.93 -12.97 7.60
C ILE A 220 12.33 -12.03 8.66
N THR A 221 13.15 -11.57 9.59
CA THR A 221 12.73 -10.63 10.64
C THR A 221 12.22 -9.33 10.03
N ASP A 222 12.90 -8.85 9.00
CA ASP A 222 12.53 -7.63 8.29
C ASP A 222 11.20 -7.76 7.53
N ARG A 223 11.01 -8.91 6.88
CA ARG A 223 9.75 -9.26 6.22
C ARG A 223 8.59 -9.30 7.21
N GLN A 224 8.77 -9.87 8.39
CA GLN A 224 7.72 -9.90 9.41
C GLN A 224 7.25 -8.49 9.78
N HIS A 225 8.19 -7.55 9.92
CA HIS A 225 7.87 -6.15 10.21
C HIS A 225 7.23 -5.42 9.02
N MET A 226 7.59 -5.78 7.79
CA MET A 226 6.90 -5.30 6.59
C MET A 226 5.43 -5.75 6.59
N VAL A 227 5.19 -7.03 6.85
CA VAL A 227 3.84 -7.62 6.86
C VAL A 227 3.01 -7.02 7.99
N GLU A 228 3.60 -6.77 9.15
CA GLU A 228 2.96 -6.05 10.26
C GLU A 228 2.47 -4.68 9.79
N LEU A 229 3.33 -3.90 9.12
CA LEU A 229 2.95 -2.59 8.60
C LEU A 229 1.85 -2.69 7.54
N ILE A 230 1.93 -3.66 6.62
CA ILE A 230 0.88 -3.93 5.62
C ILE A 230 -0.45 -4.23 6.32
N LYS A 231 -0.48 -5.05 7.38
CA LYS A 231 -1.71 -5.33 8.14
C LYS A 231 -2.30 -4.07 8.75
N ARG A 232 -1.48 -3.18 9.31
CA ARG A 232 -1.94 -1.89 9.85
C ARG A 232 -2.46 -0.93 8.77
N MET A 233 -1.89 -0.99 7.56
CA MET A 233 -2.34 -0.24 6.38
C MET A 233 -3.62 -0.81 5.78
N LEU A 234 -3.82 -2.12 5.83
CA LEU A 234 -4.98 -2.84 5.31
C LEU A 234 -6.03 -3.11 6.40
N ALA A 235 -6.00 -2.35 7.49
CA ALA A 235 -7.07 -2.38 8.48
C ALA A 235 -8.40 -2.02 7.79
N PHE A 236 -9.40 -2.89 7.96
CA PHE A 236 -10.69 -2.77 7.31
C PHE A 236 -11.38 -1.45 7.68
N ILE A 237 -11.33 -1.10 8.97
CA ILE A 237 -11.94 0.11 9.51
C ILE A 237 -11.01 1.30 9.28
N SER A 238 -11.47 2.28 8.48
CA SER A 238 -10.70 3.45 8.06
C SER A 238 -10.06 4.21 9.25
N HIS A 239 -10.80 4.45 10.34
CA HIS A 239 -10.26 5.20 11.48
C HIS A 239 -9.20 4.42 12.29
N GLN A 240 -9.23 3.09 12.29
CA GLN A 240 -8.23 2.24 12.94
C GLN A 240 -6.96 2.08 12.10
N ARG A 241 -7.05 2.36 10.79
CA ARG A 241 -5.92 2.32 9.87
C ARG A 241 -4.81 3.27 10.30
N ILE A 242 -3.57 2.81 10.21
CA ILE A 242 -2.39 3.62 10.55
C ILE A 242 -2.30 4.83 9.61
N ASN A 243 -1.91 5.99 10.13
CA ASN A 243 -1.72 7.20 9.33
C ASN A 243 -0.25 7.34 8.87
N PRO A 244 0.04 8.19 7.86
CA PRO A 244 1.39 8.33 7.32
C PRO A 244 2.46 8.65 8.38
N ALA A 245 2.17 9.59 9.30
CA ALA A 245 3.10 10.00 10.34
C ALA A 245 3.44 8.86 11.31
N ALA A 246 2.45 8.04 11.68
CA ALA A 246 2.64 6.87 12.51
C ALA A 246 3.40 5.77 11.77
N SER A 247 3.13 5.55 10.48
CA SER A 247 3.86 4.59 9.65
C SER A 247 5.34 4.96 9.49
N LEU A 248 5.69 6.25 9.39
CA LEU A 248 7.09 6.70 9.37
C LEU A 248 7.86 6.39 10.65
N ARG A 249 7.17 6.14 11.77
CA ARG A 249 7.77 5.70 13.04
C ARG A 249 7.70 4.19 13.23
N HIS A 250 7.16 3.45 12.27
CA HIS A 250 7.01 2.01 12.37
C HIS A 250 8.39 1.32 12.29
N SER A 251 8.58 0.24 13.07
CA SER A 251 9.85 -0.48 13.17
C SER A 251 10.42 -0.92 11.82
N PHE A 252 9.53 -1.26 10.87
CA PHE A 252 9.90 -1.56 9.49
C PHE A 252 10.61 -0.39 8.79
N ILE A 253 10.10 0.83 8.95
CA ILE A 253 10.64 2.03 8.29
C ILE A 253 11.90 2.52 9.00
N THR A 254 11.91 2.45 10.34
CA THR A 254 13.02 2.93 11.16
C THR A 254 14.18 1.93 11.31
N LEU A 255 14.02 0.69 10.80
CA LEU A 255 14.98 -0.40 10.91
C LEU A 255 15.30 -0.82 12.36
N THR A 256 14.50 -0.41 13.35
CA THR A 256 14.81 -0.62 14.78
C THR A 256 14.82 -2.09 15.20
N HIS A 257 14.15 -2.97 14.45
CA HIS A 257 14.16 -4.42 14.69
C HIS A 257 15.40 -5.14 14.14
N LEU A 258 16.25 -4.42 13.39
CA LEU A 258 17.51 -4.91 12.83
C LEU A 258 18.73 -4.23 13.47
N ASP A 259 18.52 -3.42 14.51
CA ASP A 259 19.57 -2.72 15.24
C ASP A 259 20.22 -3.68 16.25
N SER A 260 20.90 -4.70 15.74
CA SER A 260 21.62 -5.69 16.53
C SER A 260 22.91 -6.15 15.81
N PRO A 261 23.97 -6.55 16.54
CA PRO A 261 25.22 -6.99 15.93
C PRO A 261 25.06 -8.15 14.95
N ASP A 262 24.10 -9.05 15.21
CA ASP A 262 23.86 -10.25 14.41
C ASP A 262 23.21 -9.94 13.06
N THR A 263 22.57 -8.77 12.91
CA THR A 263 21.86 -8.34 11.70
C THR A 263 22.59 -7.24 10.93
N GLN A 264 23.80 -6.88 11.35
CA GLN A 264 24.54 -5.72 10.84
C GLN A 264 24.82 -5.78 9.34
N SER A 265 25.17 -6.97 8.82
CA SER A 265 25.45 -7.21 7.40
C SER A 265 24.25 -6.93 6.48
N TYR A 266 23.03 -7.10 6.98
CA TYR A 266 21.80 -6.76 6.28
C TYR A 266 21.33 -5.32 6.58
N TYR A 267 21.52 -4.86 7.82
CA TYR A 267 21.13 -3.53 8.28
C TYR A 267 21.86 -2.42 7.52
N ASP A 268 23.19 -2.49 7.43
CA ASP A 268 24.00 -1.41 6.86
C ASP A 268 23.65 -1.09 5.40
N PRO A 269 23.56 -2.08 4.48
CA PRO A 269 23.12 -1.83 3.11
C PRO A 269 21.69 -1.28 3.05
N SER A 270 20.79 -1.77 3.91
CA SER A 270 19.40 -1.34 3.95
C SER A 270 19.27 0.12 4.38
N LEU A 271 20.02 0.54 5.41
CA LEU A 271 20.08 1.91 5.87
C LEU A 271 20.73 2.82 4.82
N GLN A 272 21.84 2.37 4.22
CA GLN A 272 22.56 3.14 3.20
C GLN A 272 21.68 3.38 1.96
N GLU A 273 20.95 2.37 1.51
CA GLU A 273 20.01 2.50 0.39
C GLU A 273 18.90 3.51 0.71
N LEU A 274 18.27 3.37 1.88
CA LEU A 274 17.22 4.27 2.34
C LEU A 274 17.74 5.72 2.39
N GLN A 275 18.91 5.94 2.99
CA GLN A 275 19.54 7.25 3.06
C GLN A 275 19.84 7.81 1.66
N LYS A 276 20.45 7.00 0.76
CA LYS A 276 20.73 7.41 -0.63
C LYS A 276 19.47 7.82 -1.37
N ALA A 277 18.35 7.11 -1.19
CA ALA A 277 17.10 7.49 -1.82
C ALA A 277 16.55 8.82 -1.28
N LEU A 278 16.73 9.09 0.02
CA LEU A 278 16.26 10.30 0.72
C LEU A 278 17.17 11.53 0.57
N ILE A 279 18.48 11.36 0.29
CA ILE A 279 19.45 12.46 0.12
C ILE A 279 19.06 13.34 -1.07
N GLN A 280 18.86 14.63 -0.83
CA GLN A 280 18.59 15.59 -1.92
C GLN A 280 19.84 15.78 -2.79
N THR A 281 19.67 15.76 -4.11
CA THR A 281 20.65 16.42 -5.00
C THR A 281 20.48 17.92 -4.83
N PRO A 282 21.52 18.68 -4.47
CA PRO A 282 21.39 20.13 -4.40
C PRO A 282 21.06 20.67 -5.79
N SER A 283 19.93 21.38 -5.92
CA SER A 283 19.87 22.49 -6.86
C SER A 283 20.80 23.57 -6.30
N THR A 284 22.00 23.66 -6.87
CA THR A 284 22.94 24.78 -6.74
C THR A 284 23.23 25.27 -5.30
N GLY A 285 24.35 24.80 -4.73
CA GLY A 285 25.25 25.68 -3.97
C GLY A 285 24.89 26.10 -2.54
N HIS A 286 24.35 25.22 -1.68
CA HIS A 286 24.38 25.45 -0.23
C HIS A 286 24.57 24.16 0.58
N ARG A 287 25.43 24.22 1.60
CA ARG A 287 25.83 23.09 2.47
C ARG A 287 24.78 22.92 3.58
N MET A 288 24.04 21.80 3.58
CA MET A 288 22.90 21.56 4.48
C MET A 288 23.30 21.24 5.93
N LYS A 289 22.50 21.71 6.89
CA LYS A 289 22.56 21.43 8.33
C LYS A 289 21.49 20.40 8.75
N LYS A 290 21.65 19.83 9.95
CA LYS A 290 20.77 18.78 10.54
C LYS A 290 19.28 19.19 10.68
N SER A 291 19.00 20.50 10.61
CA SER A 291 17.64 21.08 10.55
C SER A 291 16.94 20.93 9.20
N ASP A 292 17.70 20.69 8.13
CA ASP A 292 17.23 20.80 6.74
C ASP A 292 16.62 19.50 6.23
N LEU A 293 16.71 18.42 7.01
CA LEU A 293 16.00 17.15 6.78
C LEU A 293 14.45 17.28 6.79
N LYS A 294 13.90 18.47 7.09
CA LYS A 294 12.45 18.70 7.22
C LYS A 294 11.72 19.18 5.96
N ALA A 295 12.38 19.52 4.87
CA ALA A 295 11.75 20.02 3.64
C ALA A 295 12.52 19.43 2.45
N GLU A 296 11.98 18.88 1.36
CA GLU A 296 10.80 19.14 0.55
C GLU A 296 10.46 17.85 -0.23
N VAL A 297 9.18 17.61 -0.55
CA VAL A 297 8.80 16.65 -1.60
C VAL A 297 8.52 17.52 -2.80
N VAL A 298 9.29 17.33 -3.87
CA VAL A 298 9.00 17.99 -5.15
C VAL A 298 7.77 17.30 -5.73
N ILE A 299 6.60 17.83 -5.38
CA ILE A 299 5.32 17.48 -5.97
C ILE A 299 5.27 18.20 -7.32
N HIS A 300 5.75 17.56 -8.38
CA HIS A 300 5.87 18.22 -9.69
C HIS A 300 4.51 18.25 -10.41
N TYR A 301 4.19 19.41 -10.98
CA TYR A 301 3.15 19.72 -11.97
C TYR A 301 1.66 19.65 -11.60
N GLY A 302 1.25 19.06 -10.47
CA GLY A 302 -0.17 18.97 -10.09
C GLY A 302 -0.69 20.08 -9.15
N ILE A 303 0.08 20.38 -8.09
CA ILE A 303 -0.42 21.18 -6.96
C ILE A 303 -0.61 22.66 -7.31
N HIS A 304 0.15 23.20 -8.27
CA HIS A 304 0.01 24.61 -8.68
C HIS A 304 -1.36 24.92 -9.31
N LYS A 305 -2.11 23.90 -9.78
CA LYS A 305 -3.50 24.06 -10.22
C LYS A 305 -4.52 23.94 -9.09
N LEU A 306 -4.18 23.24 -8.01
CA LEU A 306 -5.05 23.05 -6.84
C LEU A 306 -4.99 24.25 -5.90
N LEU A 307 -3.81 24.83 -5.67
CA LEU A 307 -3.63 25.98 -4.75
C LEU A 307 -4.10 27.33 -5.31
N TYR A 308 -4.40 27.43 -6.61
CA TYR A 308 -4.81 28.68 -7.28
C TYR A 308 -6.22 28.59 -7.88
N ARG A 309 -7.10 27.80 -7.27
CA ARG A 309 -8.54 27.80 -7.54
C ARG A 309 -9.32 28.33 -6.34
#